data_AF-A0AAV7D417-F1
#
_entry.id   AF-A0AAV7D417-F1
#
_cell.length_a   1.000
_cell.length_b   1.000
_cell.length_c   1.000
_cell.angle_alpha   90.00
_cell.angle_beta   90.00
_cell.angle_gamma   90.00
#
_symmetry.space_group_name_H-M   'P 1'
#
loop_
_entity.id
_entity.type
_entity.pdbx_description
1 polymer ?
#
loop_
_entity_poly.entity_id
_entity_poly.type
_entity_poly.pdbx_seq_one_letter_code
_entity_poly.pdbx_strand_id
1 'polypeptide(L)'
;MFPSSVLFGYATTVIPRVYTYYVSTALFAIFGIRMLREGLKMSPDEGQEELEEVQAEIKRKDEELQRTKLLNGPNDVESGVGPAVPKQRWMQFISPIFVQAFTLTFLAEWGDRSQLTTIVLAAREDPFGVAVGGTIGHCLCTGLAVIGGRMIAQKISVRTVTIIGGIVFLAFAFSALFISPDSGF
;
A
#
# COMPACT_ATOMS: atom_id res chain seq x y z
N MET A 1 -1.62 -22.86 -6.67
CA MET A 1 -2.37 -21.99 -5.74
C MET A 1 -2.43 -22.53 -4.31
N PHE A 2 -2.23 -23.82 -4.06
CA PHE A 2 -2.15 -24.41 -2.69
C PHE A 2 -0.76 -24.53 -2.01
N PRO A 3 0.41 -24.46 -2.69
CA PRO A 3 1.68 -24.67 -1.98
C PRO A 3 2.23 -23.42 -1.27
N SER A 4 1.81 -22.20 -1.66
CA SER A 4 2.37 -20.95 -1.12
C SER A 4 1.87 -20.62 0.30
N SER A 5 0.60 -20.89 0.61
CA SER A 5 0.03 -20.65 1.94
C SER A 5 0.56 -21.64 3.00
N VAL A 6 0.90 -22.87 2.60
CA VAL A 6 1.55 -23.85 3.48
C VAL A 6 2.99 -23.44 3.79
N LEU A 7 3.71 -22.88 2.80
CA LEU A 7 5.06 -22.38 2.99
C LEU A 7 5.10 -21.18 3.95
N PHE A 8 4.14 -20.25 3.84
CA PHE A 8 4.06 -19.09 4.73
C PHE A 8 3.59 -19.49 6.14
N GLY A 9 2.68 -20.46 6.27
CA GLY A 9 2.29 -21.06 7.54
C GLY A 9 3.40 -21.88 8.20
N TYR A 10 4.29 -22.50 7.43
CA TYR A 10 5.49 -23.16 7.96
C TYR A 10 6.59 -22.15 8.32
N ALA A 11 6.69 -21.03 7.61
CA ALA A 11 7.62 -19.95 7.97
C ALA A 11 7.29 -19.34 9.35
N THR A 12 6.01 -19.23 9.73
CA THR A 12 5.62 -18.74 11.06
C THR A 12 5.89 -19.74 12.19
N THR A 13 6.05 -21.03 11.90
CA THR A 13 6.41 -22.05 12.89
C THR A 13 7.92 -22.22 13.06
N VAL A 14 8.72 -21.81 12.08
CA VAL A 14 10.19 -21.90 12.11
C VAL A 14 10.84 -20.71 12.83
N ILE A 15 10.21 -19.54 12.85
CA ILE A 15 10.82 -18.36 13.50
C ILE A 15 10.47 -18.36 14.99
N PRO A 16 11.46 -18.49 15.90
CA PRO A 16 11.15 -18.50 17.32
C PRO A 16 10.68 -17.10 17.76
N ARG A 17 9.59 -17.07 18.53
CA ARG A 17 8.86 -15.85 18.95
C ARG A 17 9.77 -14.82 19.62
N VAL A 18 10.78 -15.29 20.34
CA VAL A 18 11.79 -14.47 21.02
C VAL A 18 12.61 -13.66 20.00
N TYR A 19 13.07 -14.28 18.91
CA TYR A 19 13.82 -13.57 17.87
C TYR A 19 12.93 -12.59 17.11
N THR A 20 11.70 -12.97 16.76
CA THR A 20 10.77 -12.03 16.12
C THR A 20 10.51 -10.80 16.98
N TYR A 21 10.44 -10.97 18.30
CA TYR A 21 10.16 -9.90 19.24
C TYR A 21 11.35 -8.93 19.40
N TYR A 22 12.58 -9.44 19.58
CA TYR A 22 13.75 -8.57 19.65
C TYR A 22 14.03 -7.86 18.33
N VAL A 23 13.90 -8.58 17.21
CA VAL A 23 14.08 -8.01 15.87
C VAL A 23 13.01 -6.96 15.58
N SER A 24 11.73 -7.21 15.88
CA SER A 24 10.67 -6.22 15.65
C SER A 24 10.83 -4.99 16.53
N THR A 25 11.22 -5.16 17.80
CA THR A 25 11.50 -4.05 18.73
C THR A 25 12.64 -3.18 18.22
N ALA A 26 13.75 -3.79 17.78
CA ALA A 26 14.88 -3.06 17.21
C ALA A 26 14.50 -2.34 15.91
N LEU A 27 13.74 -3.00 15.03
CA LEU A 27 13.26 -2.40 13.77
C LEU A 27 12.36 -1.18 14.04
N PHE A 28 11.36 -1.32 14.92
CA PHE A 28 10.48 -0.21 15.27
C PHE A 28 11.23 0.95 15.91
N ALA A 29 12.22 0.69 16.77
CA ALA A 29 13.05 1.75 17.34
C ALA A 29 13.86 2.48 16.26
N ILE A 30 14.56 1.75 15.39
CA ILE A 30 15.40 2.32 14.33
C ILE A 30 14.55 3.13 13.34
N PHE A 31 13.45 2.56 12.84
CA PHE A 31 12.55 3.25 11.93
C PHE A 31 11.89 4.46 12.59
N GLY A 32 11.46 4.33 13.84
CA GLY A 32 10.85 5.42 14.60
C GLY A 32 11.79 6.62 14.75
N ILE A 33 13.04 6.39 15.15
CA ILE A 33 14.06 7.44 15.28
C ILE A 33 14.38 8.06 13.91
N ARG A 34 14.51 7.23 12.86
CA ARG A 34 14.81 7.71 11.51
C ARG A 34 13.69 8.61 10.99
N MET A 35 12.44 8.16 11.08
CA MET A 35 11.28 8.94 10.66
C MET A 35 11.16 10.24 11.47
N LEU A 36 11.39 10.22 12.78
CA LEU A 36 11.39 11.44 13.58
C LEU A 36 12.48 12.42 13.13
N ARG A 37 13.70 11.95 12.87
CA ARG A 37 14.80 12.81 12.39
C ARG A 37 14.49 13.40 11.02
N GLU A 38 13.90 12.61 10.13
CA GLU A 38 13.51 13.01 8.79
C GLU A 38 12.38 14.04 8.83
N GLY A 39 11.32 13.77 9.59
CA GLY A 39 10.22 14.71 9.79
C GLY A 39 10.61 16.00 10.54
N LEU A 40 11.58 15.95 11.45
CA LEU A 40 12.08 17.16 12.10
C LEU A 40 12.97 18.00 11.18
N LYS A 41 13.76 17.36 10.31
CA LYS A 41 14.61 18.04 9.32
C LYS A 41 13.84 18.63 8.14
N MET A 42 12.68 18.06 7.79
CA MET A 42 11.80 18.59 6.75
C MET A 42 11.38 20.02 7.10
N SER A 43 11.87 21.00 6.34
CA SER A 43 11.46 22.40 6.48
C SER A 43 10.03 22.56 5.95
N PRO A 44 9.18 23.44 6.52
CA PRO A 44 7.83 23.68 5.98
C PRO A 44 7.82 24.16 4.51
N ASP A 45 8.93 24.70 4.01
CA ASP A 45 9.10 25.21 2.64
C ASP A 45 9.52 24.12 1.63
N GLU A 46 10.17 23.04 2.08
CA GLU A 46 10.71 21.97 1.22
C GLU A 46 9.59 21.20 0.50
N GLY A 47 8.44 21.02 1.18
CA GLY A 47 7.27 20.43 0.56
C GLY A 47 6.67 21.30 -0.55
N GLN A 48 6.80 22.63 -0.44
CA GLN A 48 6.32 23.59 -1.44
C GLN A 48 7.26 23.62 -2.65
N GLU A 49 8.57 23.60 -2.41
CA GLU A 49 9.62 23.55 -3.44
C GLU A 49 9.53 22.24 -4.26
N GLU A 50 9.40 21.08 -3.60
CA GLU A 50 9.18 19.78 -4.26
C GLU A 50 7.88 19.74 -5.08
N LEU A 51 6.80 20.36 -4.58
CA LEU A 51 5.53 20.46 -5.31
C LEU A 51 5.66 21.34 -6.56
N GLU A 52 6.38 22.45 -6.46
CA GLU A 52 6.64 23.34 -7.59
C GLU A 52 7.53 22.67 -8.65
N GLU A 53 8.56 21.93 -8.23
CA GLU A 53 9.40 21.14 -9.14
C GLU A 53 8.61 20.03 -9.85
N VAL A 54 7.82 19.24 -9.11
CA VAL A 54 6.98 18.18 -9.70
C VAL A 54 5.94 18.77 -10.66
N GLN A 55 5.34 19.90 -10.31
CA GLN A 55 4.37 20.57 -11.18
C GLN A 55 5.03 21.13 -12.45
N ALA A 56 6.25 21.65 -12.34
CA ALA A 56 7.04 22.07 -13.49
C ALA A 56 7.44 20.88 -14.39
N GLU A 57 7.81 19.74 -13.82
CA GLU A 57 8.16 18.53 -14.57
C GLU A 57 6.93 17.93 -15.29
N ILE A 58 5.78 17.81 -14.60
CA ILE A 58 4.54 17.31 -15.20
C ILE A 58 4.10 18.22 -16.35
N LYS A 59 4.15 19.55 -16.17
CA LYS A 59 3.80 20.49 -17.23
C LYS A 59 4.72 20.34 -18.44
N ARG A 60 6.03 20.23 -18.22
CA ARG A 60 7.00 20.00 -19.29
C ARG A 60 6.76 18.68 -20.02
N LYS A 61 6.46 17.59 -19.29
CA LYS A 61 6.12 16.29 -19.87
C LYS A 61 4.80 16.32 -20.65
N ASP A 62 3.78 17.04 -20.17
CA ASP A 62 2.52 17.17 -20.89
C ASP A 62 2.71 17.99 -22.18
N GLU A 63 3.51 19.07 -22.14
CA GLU A 63 3.90 19.83 -23.31
C GLU A 63 4.67 18.97 -24.33
N GLU A 64 5.61 18.14 -23.87
CA GLU A 64 6.39 17.23 -24.71
C GLU A 64 5.52 16.11 -25.31
N LEU A 65 4.60 15.56 -24.51
CA LEU A 65 3.62 14.56 -24.95
C LEU A 65 2.63 15.15 -25.96
N GLN A 66 2.15 16.37 -25.73
CA GLN A 66 1.30 17.09 -26.68
C GLN A 66 2.06 17.41 -27.97
N ARG A 67 3.32 17.85 -27.88
CA ARG A 67 4.18 18.09 -29.06
C ARG A 67 4.36 16.82 -29.87
N THR A 68 4.60 15.69 -29.20
CA THR A 68 4.75 14.37 -29.84
C THR A 68 3.45 13.92 -30.50
N LYS A 69 2.30 14.10 -29.82
CA LYS A 69 0.97 13.80 -30.38
C LYS A 69 0.62 14.70 -31.58
N LEU A 70 1.03 15.96 -31.56
CA LEU A 70 0.83 16.91 -32.68
C LEU A 70 1.73 16.59 -33.87
N LEU A 71 2.97 16.16 -33.63
CA LEU A 71 3.93 15.77 -34.66
C LEU A 71 3.56 14.46 -35.37
N ASN A 72 2.96 13.49 -34.66
CA ASN A 72 2.52 12.22 -35.25
C ASN A 72 1.12 12.29 -35.90
N GLY A 73 0.42 13.43 -35.80
CA GLY A 73 -0.99 13.51 -36.24
C GLY A 73 -1.88 12.47 -35.54
N PRO A 74 -3.16 12.33 -35.90
CA PRO A 74 -4.06 11.34 -35.29
C PRO A 74 -3.69 9.86 -35.58
N ASN A 75 -2.53 9.63 -36.20
CA ASN A 75 -2.03 8.45 -36.89
C ASN A 75 -1.66 7.19 -36.12
N ASP A 76 -1.11 7.26 -34.91
CA ASP A 76 -0.27 6.13 -34.47
C ASP A 76 0.13 6.24 -32.99
N VAL A 77 -0.70 5.57 -32.19
CA VAL A 77 -0.31 5.04 -30.88
C VAL A 77 0.68 3.90 -31.11
N GLU A 78 1.98 4.18 -31.28
CA GLU A 78 3.02 3.22 -30.91
C GLU A 78 4.45 3.82 -30.78
N SER A 79 5.11 3.38 -29.71
CA SER A 79 6.57 3.18 -29.55
C SER A 79 7.51 4.35 -29.28
N GLY A 80 7.92 4.43 -28.00
CA GLY A 80 9.12 5.10 -27.51
C GLY A 80 9.77 4.33 -26.35
N VAL A 81 10.46 3.23 -26.69
CA VAL A 81 11.63 2.57 -26.04
C VAL A 81 11.68 2.43 -24.49
N GLY A 82 11.25 1.26 -24.01
CA GLY A 82 11.65 0.62 -22.75
C GLY A 82 11.61 -0.92 -22.96
N PRO A 83 12.36 -1.74 -22.20
CA PRO A 83 12.61 -3.14 -22.58
C PRO A 83 11.30 -3.94 -22.66
N ALA A 84 11.17 -4.66 -23.78
CA ALA A 84 9.95 -5.32 -24.21
C ALA A 84 9.46 -6.40 -23.21
N VAL A 85 8.28 -6.20 -22.65
CA VAL A 85 7.45 -7.29 -22.10
C VAL A 85 6.34 -7.58 -23.10
N PRO A 86 6.36 -8.71 -23.82
CA PRO A 86 5.43 -8.96 -24.92
C PRO A 86 4.12 -9.58 -24.39
N LYS A 87 3.07 -8.78 -24.16
CA LYS A 87 1.68 -9.31 -24.09
C LYS A 87 0.55 -8.28 -24.25
N GLN A 88 0.69 -7.30 -25.14
CA GLN A 88 -0.23 -6.16 -25.23
C GLN A 88 -1.17 -6.23 -26.45
N ARG A 89 -2.01 -7.26 -26.54
CA ARG A 89 -3.11 -7.29 -27.54
C ARG A 89 -4.49 -7.57 -26.95
N TRP A 90 -4.56 -7.94 -25.67
CA TRP A 90 -5.81 -8.15 -24.93
C TRP A 90 -6.05 -7.11 -23.82
N MET A 91 -5.10 -6.19 -23.59
CA MET A 91 -5.13 -5.23 -22.47
C MET A 91 -5.75 -3.87 -22.81
N GLN A 92 -6.29 -3.67 -24.02
CA GLN A 92 -6.91 -2.38 -24.39
C GLN A 92 -8.26 -2.13 -23.68
N PHE A 93 -8.89 -3.18 -23.12
CA PHE A 93 -10.15 -3.06 -22.38
C PHE A 93 -9.97 -2.88 -20.87
N ILE A 94 -8.76 -3.07 -20.33
CA ILE A 94 -8.52 -2.99 -18.89
C ILE A 94 -7.49 -1.90 -18.65
N SER A 95 -7.91 -0.79 -18.04
CA SER A 95 -6.98 0.30 -17.74
C SER A 95 -5.80 -0.23 -16.90
N PRO A 96 -4.55 0.16 -17.19
CA PRO A 96 -3.38 -0.29 -16.43
C PRO A 96 -3.51 0.04 -14.94
N ILE A 97 -4.18 1.16 -14.63
CA ILE A 97 -4.51 1.59 -13.27
C ILE A 97 -5.45 0.58 -12.58
N PHE A 98 -6.44 0.04 -13.29
CA PHE A 98 -7.34 -0.99 -12.75
C PHE A 98 -6.59 -2.28 -12.44
N VAL A 99 -5.73 -2.76 -13.34
CA VAL A 99 -4.93 -3.97 -13.09
C VAL A 99 -4.01 -3.78 -11.90
N GLN A 100 -3.37 -2.61 -11.79
CA GLN A 100 -2.47 -2.29 -10.68
C GLN A 100 -3.24 -2.22 -9.35
N ALA A 101 -4.35 -1.48 -9.29
CA ALA A 101 -5.17 -1.37 -8.09
C ALA A 101 -5.75 -2.73 -7.70
N PHE A 102 -6.29 -3.48 -8.67
CA PHE A 102 -6.79 -4.84 -8.45
C PHE A 102 -5.69 -5.76 -7.92
N THR A 103 -4.51 -5.76 -8.53
CA THR A 103 -3.38 -6.62 -8.11
C THR A 103 -2.90 -6.24 -6.71
N LEU A 104 -2.77 -4.95 -6.40
CA LEU A 104 -2.32 -4.48 -5.09
C LEU A 104 -3.34 -4.84 -3.99
N THR A 105 -4.63 -4.56 -4.21
CA THR A 105 -5.69 -4.92 -3.27
C THR A 105 -5.82 -6.44 -3.12
N PHE A 106 -5.78 -7.17 -4.23
CA PHE A 106 -5.88 -8.63 -4.23
C PHE A 106 -4.72 -9.27 -3.47
N LEU A 107 -3.48 -8.80 -3.66
CA LEU A 107 -2.32 -9.29 -2.93
C LEU A 107 -2.35 -8.89 -1.46
N ALA A 108 -2.80 -7.67 -1.14
CA ALA A 108 -2.94 -7.21 0.25
C ALA A 108 -3.97 -8.03 1.03
N GLU A 109 -5.07 -8.42 0.38
CA GLU A 109 -6.15 -9.22 0.95
C GLU A 109 -5.93 -10.74 0.78
N TRP A 110 -4.85 -11.16 0.09
CA TRP A 110 -4.61 -12.57 -0.20
C TRP A 110 -4.22 -13.35 1.05
N GLY A 111 -5.14 -14.19 1.52
CA GLY A 111 -4.93 -14.99 2.73
C GLY A 111 -5.22 -14.24 4.03
N ASP A 112 -5.95 -13.13 3.97
CA ASP A 112 -6.42 -12.44 5.17
C ASP A 112 -7.50 -13.26 5.92
N ARG A 113 -7.62 -13.01 7.24
CA ARG A 113 -8.58 -13.68 8.13
C ARG A 113 -10.03 -13.45 7.70
N SER A 114 -10.30 -12.38 6.96
CA SER A 114 -11.59 -12.14 6.33
C SER A 114 -12.03 -13.32 5.46
N GLN A 115 -11.12 -13.95 4.71
CA GLN A 115 -11.44 -15.09 3.83
C GLN A 115 -11.93 -16.31 4.62
N LEU A 116 -11.27 -16.66 5.73
CA LEU A 116 -11.68 -17.75 6.60
C LEU A 116 -13.03 -17.44 7.28
N THR A 117 -13.23 -16.19 7.69
CA THR A 117 -14.47 -15.73 8.32
C THR A 117 -15.65 -15.84 7.34
N THR A 118 -15.46 -15.43 6.09
CA THR A 118 -16.48 -15.55 5.04
C THR A 118 -16.81 -17.00 4.73
N ILE A 119 -15.82 -17.90 4.67
CA ILE A 119 -16.06 -19.34 4.44
C ILE A 119 -16.86 -19.95 5.60
N VAL A 120 -16.49 -19.65 6.85
CA VAL A 120 -17.21 -20.16 8.03
C VAL A 120 -18.63 -19.61 8.09
N LEU A 121 -18.82 -18.32 7.76
CA LEU A 121 -20.13 -17.70 7.77
C LEU A 121 -21.02 -18.24 6.63
N ALA A 122 -20.47 -18.40 5.42
CA ALA A 122 -21.18 -19.00 4.29
C ALA A 122 -21.48 -20.49 4.48
N ALA A 123 -20.74 -21.19 5.35
CA ALA A 123 -21.03 -22.57 5.74
C ALA A 123 -22.15 -22.67 6.79
N ARG A 124 -22.43 -21.58 7.54
CA ARG A 124 -23.47 -21.53 8.58
C ARG A 124 -24.76 -20.84 8.15
N GLU A 125 -24.66 -19.92 7.19
CA GLU A 125 -25.74 -19.06 6.69
C GLU A 125 -25.92 -19.22 5.17
N ASP A 126 -26.88 -18.52 4.57
CA ASP A 126 -27.06 -18.50 3.12
C ASP A 126 -25.80 -17.93 2.39
N PRO A 127 -25.15 -18.71 1.51
CA PRO A 127 -23.92 -18.28 0.84
C PRO A 127 -24.09 -17.04 -0.03
N PHE A 128 -25.28 -16.84 -0.60
CA PHE A 128 -25.57 -15.70 -1.47
C PHE A 128 -25.71 -14.42 -0.64
N GLY A 129 -26.40 -14.47 0.50
CA GLY A 129 -26.50 -13.37 1.46
C GLY A 129 -25.13 -12.94 2.01
N VAL A 130 -24.27 -13.91 2.35
CA VAL A 130 -22.90 -13.63 2.82
C VAL A 130 -22.03 -13.01 1.73
N ALA A 131 -22.13 -13.51 0.50
CA ALA A 131 -21.37 -12.95 -0.63
C ALA A 131 -21.80 -11.51 -0.95
N VAL A 132 -23.10 -11.23 -1.01
CA VAL A 132 -23.62 -9.88 -1.29
C VAL A 132 -23.29 -8.93 -0.14
N GLY A 133 -23.51 -9.34 1.11
CA GLY A 133 -23.19 -8.53 2.29
C GLY A 133 -21.70 -8.21 2.41
N GLY A 134 -20.84 -9.21 2.20
CA GLY A 134 -19.38 -9.04 2.19
C GLY A 134 -18.91 -8.12 1.08
N THR A 135 -19.46 -8.26 -0.12
CA THR A 135 -19.13 -7.38 -1.26
C THR A 135 -19.51 -5.93 -0.98
N ILE A 136 -20.74 -5.70 -0.50
CA ILE A 136 -21.21 -4.34 -0.16
C ILE A 136 -20.35 -3.74 0.95
N GLY A 137 -20.11 -4.49 2.03
CA GLY A 137 -19.29 -4.03 3.15
C GLY A 137 -17.87 -3.66 2.73
N HIS A 138 -17.24 -4.49 1.90
CA HIS A 138 -15.89 -4.24 1.40
C HIS A 138 -15.84 -3.05 0.43
N CYS A 139 -16.84 -2.90 -0.45
CA CYS A 139 -16.98 -1.72 -1.30
C CYS A 139 -17.14 -0.43 -0.49
N LEU A 140 -17.95 -0.46 0.58
CA LEU A 140 -18.18 0.70 1.44
C LEU A 140 -16.91 1.06 2.23
N CYS A 141 -16.25 0.07 2.81
CA CYS A 141 -14.98 0.25 3.53
C CYS A 141 -13.91 0.86 2.60
N THR A 142 -13.73 0.27 1.42
CA THR A 142 -12.74 0.75 0.44
C THR A 142 -13.08 2.16 -0.05
N GLY A 143 -14.35 2.42 -0.36
CA GLY A 143 -14.80 3.74 -0.79
C GLY A 143 -14.55 4.82 0.27
N LEU A 144 -14.86 4.53 1.53
CA LEU A 144 -14.59 5.43 2.65
C LEU A 144 -13.09 5.64 2.88
N ALA A 145 -12.27 4.58 2.75
CA ALA A 145 -10.82 4.68 2.88
C ALA A 145 -10.21 5.57 1.78
N VAL A 146 -10.70 5.46 0.53
CA VAL A 146 -10.23 6.30 -0.58
C VAL A 146 -10.65 7.75 -0.41
N ILE A 147 -11.91 8.01 -0.05
CA ILE A 147 -12.42 9.38 0.15
C ILE A 147 -11.73 10.01 1.37
N GLY A 148 -11.69 9.30 2.49
CA GLY A 148 -11.02 9.73 3.71
C GLY A 148 -9.53 9.95 3.50
N GLY A 149 -8.85 9.01 2.84
CA GLY A 149 -7.44 9.12 2.49
C GLY A 149 -7.15 10.35 1.63
N ARG A 150 -7.99 10.63 0.63
CA ARG A 150 -7.86 11.84 -0.20
C ARG A 150 -8.05 13.13 0.62
N MET A 151 -9.07 13.19 1.48
CA MET A 151 -9.31 14.36 2.33
C MET A 151 -8.17 14.60 3.33
N ILE A 152 -7.65 13.54 3.91
CA ILE A 152 -6.54 13.58 4.87
C ILE A 152 -5.24 13.99 4.16
N ALA A 153 -4.95 13.41 3.00
CA ALA A 153 -3.75 13.73 2.21
C ALA A 153 -3.70 15.20 1.75
N GLN A 154 -4.85 15.84 1.53
CA GLN A 154 -4.92 17.25 1.18
C GLN A 154 -4.77 18.21 2.38
N LYS A 155 -4.97 17.72 3.61
CA LYS A 155 -4.97 18.54 4.84
C LYS A 155 -3.73 18.34 5.70
N ILE A 156 -3.07 17.19 5.60
CA ILE A 156 -1.93 16.81 6.43
C ILE A 156 -0.67 16.83 5.58
N SER A 157 0.33 17.61 6.00
CA SER A 157 1.63 17.64 5.33
C SER A 157 2.39 16.33 5.51
N VAL A 158 3.21 15.96 4.51
CA VAL A 158 4.10 14.78 4.57
C VAL A 158 4.92 14.78 5.86
N ARG A 159 5.42 15.96 6.26
CA ARG A 159 6.12 16.17 7.53
C ARG A 159 5.34 15.65 8.74
N THR A 160 4.05 16.00 8.83
CA THR A 160 3.20 15.61 9.95
C THR A 160 2.99 14.09 9.98
N VAL A 161 2.75 13.48 8.81
CA VAL A 161 2.62 12.02 8.69
C VAL A 161 3.92 11.32 9.12
N THR A 162 5.08 11.84 8.68
CA THR A 162 6.39 11.28 9.02
C THR A 162 6.70 11.39 10.51
N ILE A 163 6.41 12.53 11.15
CA ILE A 163 6.59 12.70 12.60
C ILE A 163 5.67 11.77 13.38
N ILE A 164 4.37 11.75 13.06
CA ILE A 164 3.39 10.89 13.74
C ILE A 164 3.77 9.43 13.59
N GLY A 165 4.11 8.99 12.36
CA GLY A 165 4.57 7.62 12.10
C GLY A 165 5.81 7.26 12.94
N GLY A 166 6.77 8.18 13.05
CA GLY A 166 7.94 7.99 13.90
C GLY A 166 7.60 7.83 15.39
N ILE A 167 6.67 8.65 15.91
CA ILE A 167 6.18 8.53 17.30
C ILE A 167 5.48 7.19 17.51
N VAL A 168 4.61 6.77 16.59
CA VAL A 168 3.89 5.49 16.70
C VAL A 168 4.85 4.31 16.69
N PHE A 169 5.88 4.31 15.83
CA PHE A 169 6.90 3.27 15.83
C PHE A 169 7.70 3.24 17.14
N LEU A 170 8.05 4.39 17.70
CA LEU A 170 8.69 4.43 19.02
C LEU A 170 7.77 3.93 20.13
N ALA A 171 6.49 4.26 20.08
CA ALA A 171 5.50 3.76 21.04
C ALA A 171 5.37 2.23 20.96
N PHE A 172 5.40 1.64 19.76
CA PHE A 172 5.43 0.19 19.60
C PHE A 172 6.72 -0.44 20.12
N ALA A 173 7.88 0.17 19.87
CA ALA A 173 9.14 -0.32 20.42
C ALA A 173 9.16 -0.28 21.96
N PHE A 174 8.63 0.80 22.55
CA PHE A 174 8.52 0.95 24.00
C PHE A 174 7.51 -0.03 24.61
N SER A 175 6.33 -0.14 24.01
CA SER A 175 5.29 -1.09 24.43
C SER A 175 5.79 -2.52 24.32
N ALA A 176 6.54 -2.84 23.25
CA ALA A 176 7.21 -4.12 23.10
C ALA A 176 8.13 -4.35 24.29
N LEU A 177 9.09 -3.46 24.59
CA LEU A 177 10.01 -3.60 25.73
C LEU A 177 9.31 -3.83 27.09
N PHE A 178 8.17 -3.18 27.32
CA PHE A 178 7.37 -3.37 28.55
C PHE A 178 6.64 -4.72 28.58
N ILE A 179 6.21 -5.24 27.43
CA ILE A 179 5.78 -6.62 27.26
C ILE A 179 7.03 -7.50 27.18
N SER A 180 7.69 -7.68 28.32
CA SER A 180 8.77 -8.66 28.42
C SER A 180 8.21 -10.04 28.02
N PRO A 181 8.93 -10.82 27.18
CA PRO A 181 8.49 -12.14 26.75
C PRO A 181 8.37 -13.17 27.90
N ASP A 182 8.67 -12.77 29.13
CA ASP A 182 8.62 -13.60 30.35
C ASP A 182 7.20 -13.88 30.87
N SER A 183 6.14 -13.38 30.23
CA SER A 183 4.75 -13.71 30.57
C SER A 183 4.11 -14.68 29.56
N GLY A 184 4.68 -15.88 29.43
CA GLY A 184 4.04 -16.98 28.71
C GLY A 184 4.90 -18.24 28.69
N PHE A 185 4.57 -19.19 29.56
CA PHE A 185 4.84 -20.62 29.32
C PHE A 185 4.29 -21.07 27.97
#